data_AF-A0A974P6D6-F1
#
_entry.id   AF-A0A974P6D6-F1
#
_cell.length_a   1.000
_cell.length_b   1.000
_cell.length_c   1.000
_cell.angle_alpha   90.00
_cell.angle_beta   90.00
_cell.angle_gamma   90.00
#
_symmetry.space_group_name_H-M   'P 1'
#
loop_
_entity.id
_entity.type
_entity.pdbx_description
1 polymer ?
#
loop_
_entity_poly.entity_id
_entity_poly.type
_entity_poly.pdbx_seq_one_letter_code
_entity_poly.pdbx_strand_id
1 'polypeptide(L)'
;MIATQLYGVGGHSKVVADITRLIGAEKVSLILTDLYGNIAYRRLIGEDMAARGYHCRALLALKAPSVLDRTIELYRLLCAIKPTRIFLLHHHMDVCAVAATYPFRHVTEFVHHADHLPSLGATVRYSAHVDLTYTCHLACREAGLPAIYAAMTLPDLKTSKAAAKESSGRLRVATCGGGKVPQ
;
A
#
# COMPACT_ATOMS: atom_id res chain seq x y z
N MET A 1 -4.83 -5.98 5.56
CA MET A 1 -3.97 -4.97 4.90
C MET A 1 -4.15 -3.65 5.62
N ILE A 2 -3.09 -2.88 5.76
CA ILE A 2 -3.10 -1.57 6.41
C ILE A 2 -2.55 -0.54 5.44
N ALA A 3 -3.28 0.54 5.25
CA ALA A 3 -2.87 1.68 4.45
C ALA A 3 -3.24 2.98 5.18
N THR A 4 -2.64 4.11 4.80
CA THR A 4 -3.02 5.39 5.40
C THR A 4 -4.36 5.85 4.85
N GLN A 5 -4.46 5.92 3.53
CA GLN A 5 -5.66 6.29 2.77
C GLN A 5 -5.65 5.56 1.42
N LEU A 6 -6.78 5.55 0.71
CA LEU A 6 -6.87 5.13 -0.69
C LEU A 6 -7.31 6.33 -1.54
N TYR A 7 -6.61 6.55 -2.66
CA TYR A 7 -6.90 7.62 -3.60
C TYR A 7 -7.50 7.07 -4.89
N GLY A 8 -8.18 7.92 -5.66
CA GLY A 8 -8.65 7.58 -7.01
C GLY A 8 -7.52 7.51 -8.04
N VAL A 9 -6.38 8.16 -7.75
CA VAL A 9 -5.19 8.23 -8.60
C VAL A 9 -3.95 7.96 -7.74
N GLY A 10 -3.05 7.10 -8.19
CA GLY A 10 -1.79 6.80 -7.49
C GLY A 10 -1.41 5.32 -7.48
N GLY A 11 -0.09 5.06 -7.44
CA GLY A 11 0.46 3.71 -7.55
C GLY A 11 0.06 2.79 -6.40
N HIS A 12 0.15 3.24 -5.15
CA HIS A 12 -0.12 2.40 -3.98
C HIS A 12 -1.57 1.87 -3.90
N SER A 13 -2.55 2.68 -4.33
CA SER A 13 -3.97 2.30 -4.33
C SER A 13 -4.23 1.20 -5.37
N LYS A 14 -3.58 1.27 -6.53
CA LYS A 14 -3.63 0.21 -7.54
C LYS A 14 -2.99 -1.10 -7.05
N VAL A 15 -1.87 -0.99 -6.33
CA VAL A 15 -1.22 -2.15 -5.69
C VAL A 15 -2.15 -2.82 -4.68
N VAL A 16 -2.84 -2.05 -3.84
CA VAL A 16 -3.85 -2.60 -2.93
C VAL A 16 -4.96 -3.31 -3.71
N ALA A 17 -5.50 -2.71 -4.76
CA ALA A 17 -6.53 -3.33 -5.60
C ALA A 17 -6.05 -4.68 -6.18
N ASP A 18 -4.84 -4.74 -6.74
CA ASP A 18 -4.32 -5.97 -7.33
C ASP A 18 -4.04 -7.06 -6.28
N ILE A 19 -3.46 -6.71 -5.13
CA ILE A 19 -3.22 -7.67 -4.04
C ILE A 19 -4.56 -8.20 -3.51
N THR A 20 -5.53 -7.33 -3.26
CA THR A 20 -6.83 -7.74 -2.71
C THR A 20 -7.59 -8.66 -3.68
N ARG A 21 -7.54 -8.36 -4.98
CA ARG A 21 -8.09 -9.23 -6.03
C ARG A 21 -7.44 -10.61 -6.05
N LEU A 22 -6.11 -10.68 -5.94
CA LEU A 22 -5.38 -11.95 -5.99
C LEU A 22 -5.60 -12.83 -4.75
N ILE A 23 -5.70 -12.22 -3.56
CA ILE A 23 -5.92 -12.95 -2.30
C ILE A 23 -7.37 -13.42 -2.18
N GLY A 24 -8.31 -12.63 -2.69
CA GLY A 24 -9.75 -12.89 -2.63
C GLY A 24 -10.43 -12.21 -1.44
N ALA A 25 -11.64 -11.68 -1.67
CA ALA A 25 -12.35 -10.79 -0.75
C ALA A 25 -12.51 -11.36 0.66
N GLU A 26 -12.90 -12.63 0.79
CA GLU A 26 -13.20 -13.29 2.06
C GLU A 26 -12.03 -13.30 3.06
N LYS A 27 -10.79 -13.20 2.56
CA LYS A 27 -9.57 -13.29 3.36
C LYS A 27 -8.98 -11.93 3.72
N VAL A 28 -9.48 -10.85 3.13
CA VAL A 28 -8.89 -9.52 3.27
C VAL A 28 -9.79 -8.63 4.11
N SER A 29 -9.23 -8.12 5.22
CA SER A 29 -9.72 -6.91 5.87
C SER A 29 -8.76 -5.76 5.56
N LEU A 30 -9.28 -4.66 5.01
CA LEU A 30 -8.53 -3.44 4.72
C LEU A 30 -8.80 -2.41 5.81
N ILE A 31 -7.73 -1.94 6.46
CA ILE A 31 -7.80 -0.96 7.54
C ILE A 31 -7.06 0.30 7.08
N LEU A 32 -7.76 1.42 7.11
CA LEU A 32 -7.25 2.74 6.78
C LEU A 32 -7.00 3.50 8.06
N THR A 33 -5.77 3.96 8.29
CA THR A 33 -5.48 4.75 9.50
C THR A 33 -6.16 6.10 9.46
N ASP A 34 -6.39 6.64 8.27
CA ASP A 34 -6.86 8.01 8.05
C ASP A 34 -6.08 9.04 8.88
N LEU A 35 -4.75 8.91 8.91
CA LEU A 35 -3.90 9.80 9.72
C LEU A 35 -4.21 11.29 9.49
N TYR A 36 -4.52 11.67 8.25
CA TYR A 36 -4.79 13.05 7.84
C TYR A 36 -6.25 13.47 8.03
N GLY A 37 -7.14 12.60 8.49
CA GLY A 37 -8.56 12.92 8.72
C GLY A 37 -9.34 13.29 7.46
N ASN A 38 -8.89 12.84 6.29
CA ASN A 38 -9.50 13.21 5.00
C ASN A 38 -10.54 12.19 4.54
N ILE A 39 -10.66 11.05 5.22
CA ILE A 39 -11.65 10.04 4.91
C ILE A 39 -12.93 10.36 5.69
N ALA A 40 -13.90 10.97 4.99
CA ALA A 40 -15.25 11.00 5.51
C ALA A 40 -15.78 9.56 5.56
N TYR A 41 -15.99 9.01 6.75
CA TYR A 41 -16.54 7.66 6.99
C TYR A 41 -17.84 7.40 6.18
N ARG A 42 -18.65 8.45 5.93
CA ARG A 42 -19.83 8.40 5.06
C ARG A 42 -19.54 8.08 3.59
N ARG A 43 -18.38 8.51 3.06
CA ARG A 43 -17.97 8.18 1.68
C ARG A 43 -17.63 6.69 1.53
N LEU A 44 -17.12 6.04 2.58
CA LEU A 44 -16.78 4.62 2.53
C LEU A 44 -17.99 3.67 2.67
N ILE A 45 -19.01 4.06 3.45
CA ILE A 45 -20.18 3.19 3.72
C ILE A 45 -21.11 3.06 2.49
N GLY A 46 -21.10 4.03 1.58
CA GLY A 46 -22.00 4.05 0.41
C GLY A 46 -21.35 3.66 -0.92
N GLU A 47 -20.04 3.48 -0.96
CA GLU A 47 -19.32 3.19 -2.20
C GLU A 47 -19.13 1.67 -2.36
N ASP A 48 -19.49 1.15 -3.54
CA ASP A 48 -19.16 -0.22 -3.92
C ASP A 48 -17.63 -0.33 -4.11
N MET A 49 -16.96 -0.87 -3.10
CA MET A 49 -15.52 -1.07 -3.11
C MET A 49 -15.07 -2.03 -4.23
N ALA A 50 -15.91 -3.01 -4.59
CA ALA A 50 -15.63 -3.90 -5.71
C ALA A 50 -15.71 -3.14 -7.04
N ALA A 51 -16.64 -2.20 -7.18
CA ALA A 51 -16.68 -1.30 -8.35
C ALA A 51 -15.43 -0.41 -8.45
N ARG A 52 -14.77 -0.11 -7.32
CA ARG A 52 -13.47 0.57 -7.28
C ARG A 52 -12.26 -0.38 -7.43
N GLY A 53 -12.49 -1.68 -7.59
CA GLY A 53 -11.47 -2.71 -7.77
C GLY A 53 -10.86 -3.27 -6.48
N TYR A 54 -11.42 -2.94 -5.31
CA TYR A 54 -10.96 -3.44 -4.03
C TYR A 54 -11.81 -4.63 -3.57
N HIS A 55 -11.19 -5.80 -3.45
CA HIS A 55 -11.87 -7.03 -3.04
C HIS A 55 -11.55 -7.35 -1.58
N CYS A 56 -12.43 -6.94 -0.66
CA CYS A 56 -12.22 -7.17 0.77
C CYS A 56 -13.53 -7.48 1.50
N ARG A 57 -13.45 -8.33 2.53
CA ARG A 57 -14.54 -8.70 3.44
C ARG A 57 -14.98 -7.51 4.29
N ALA A 58 -14.02 -6.67 4.68
CA ALA A 58 -14.28 -5.51 5.51
C ALA A 58 -13.31 -4.37 5.15
N LEU A 59 -13.86 -3.15 5.11
CA LEU A 59 -13.13 -1.91 5.03
C LEU A 59 -13.40 -1.09 6.30
N LEU A 60 -12.35 -0.74 7.01
CA LEU A 60 -12.42 0.01 8.26
C LEU A 60 -11.57 1.25 8.14
N ALA A 61 -12.11 2.41 8.52
CA ALA A 61 -11.31 3.60 8.77
C ALA A 61 -11.29 3.85 10.28
N LEU A 62 -10.10 4.09 10.82
CA LEU A 62 -9.93 4.43 12.24
C LEU A 62 -10.58 5.79 12.52
N LYS A 63 -11.12 5.94 13.73
CA LYS A 63 -11.91 7.14 14.10
C LYS A 63 -11.31 7.92 15.25
N ALA A 64 -10.30 7.37 15.93
CA ALA A 64 -9.66 8.03 17.05
C ALA A 64 -9.11 9.42 16.67
N PRO A 65 -9.24 10.42 17.57
CA PRO A 65 -8.96 11.82 17.25
C PRO A 65 -7.46 12.15 17.25
N SER A 66 -6.66 11.43 18.04
CA SER A 66 -5.22 11.67 18.17
C SER A 66 -4.39 10.54 17.55
N VAL A 67 -3.13 10.84 17.22
CA VAL A 67 -2.16 9.86 16.71
C VAL A 67 -1.97 8.70 17.69
N LEU A 68 -1.88 9.00 18.99
CA LEU A 68 -1.73 7.98 20.03
C LEU A 68 -2.98 7.10 20.13
N ASP A 69 -4.16 7.70 20.23
CA ASP A 69 -5.42 6.96 20.35
C ASP A 69 -5.66 6.08 19.12
N ARG A 70 -5.31 6.58 17.93
CA ARG A 70 -5.39 5.85 16.66
C ARG A 70 -4.41 4.68 16.60
N THR A 71 -3.22 4.86 17.16
CA THR A 71 -2.23 3.78 17.29
C THR A 71 -2.77 2.68 18.21
N ILE A 72 -3.39 3.07 19.34
CA ILE A 72 -4.03 2.14 20.29
C ILE A 72 -5.24 1.44 19.65
N GLU A 73 -6.08 2.17 18.91
CA GLU A 73 -7.23 1.64 18.18
C GLU A 73 -6.78 0.57 17.17
N LEU A 74 -5.78 0.89 16.34
CA LEU A 74 -5.22 -0.05 15.37
C LEU A 74 -4.63 -1.28 16.06
N TYR A 75 -3.83 -1.09 17.10
CA TYR A 75 -3.22 -2.19 17.85
C TYR A 75 -4.28 -3.14 18.42
N ARG A 76 -5.33 -2.59 19.07
CA ARG A 76 -6.44 -3.38 19.62
C ARG A 76 -7.19 -4.16 18.54
N LEU A 77 -7.43 -3.54 17.38
CA LEU A 77 -8.04 -4.22 16.23
C LEU A 77 -7.17 -5.38 15.75
N LEU A 78 -5.85 -5.20 15.65
CA LEU A 78 -4.94 -6.29 15.25
C LEU A 78 -4.90 -7.43 16.28
N CYS A 79 -4.92 -7.11 17.58
CA CYS A 79 -5.05 -8.13 18.63
C CYS A 79 -6.35 -8.94 18.52
N ALA A 80 -7.46 -8.29 18.17
CA ALA A 80 -8.75 -8.95 18.01
C ALA A 80 -8.82 -9.81 16.74
N ILE A 81 -8.29 -9.29 15.62
CA ILE A 81 -8.27 -9.98 14.32
C ILE A 81 -7.30 -11.16 14.33
N LYS A 82 -6.18 -11.06 15.07
CA LYS A 82 -5.07 -12.05 15.09
C LYS A 82 -4.59 -12.40 13.67
N PRO A 83 -4.12 -11.41 12.89
CA PRO A 83 -3.75 -11.64 11.50
C PRO A 83 -2.57 -12.61 11.39
N THR A 84 -2.67 -13.55 10.45
CA THR A 84 -1.55 -14.44 10.08
C THR A 84 -0.61 -13.79 9.07
N ARG A 85 -1.04 -12.71 8.41
CA ARG A 85 -0.25 -11.88 7.50
C ARG A 85 -0.78 -10.45 7.48
N ILE A 86 0.11 -9.48 7.47
CA ILE A 86 -0.21 -8.05 7.35
C ILE A 86 0.58 -7.48 6.17
N PHE A 87 -0.10 -6.98 5.14
CA PHE A 87 0.54 -6.09 4.17
C PHE A 87 0.44 -4.65 4.70
N LEU A 88 1.59 -3.99 4.84
CA LEU A 88 1.71 -2.63 5.33
C LEU A 88 2.07 -1.69 4.16
N LEU A 89 1.10 -0.88 3.71
CA LEU A 89 1.19 0.03 2.57
C LEU A 89 0.85 1.48 2.98
N HIS A 90 1.43 1.92 4.10
CA HIS A 90 1.19 3.24 4.65
C HIS A 90 1.96 4.33 3.91
N HIS A 91 1.46 5.55 3.96
CA HIS A 91 2.13 6.74 3.44
C HIS A 91 3.35 7.09 4.31
N HIS A 92 4.37 7.71 3.73
CA HIS A 92 5.69 7.83 4.36
C HIS A 92 5.73 8.47 5.77
N MET A 93 4.76 9.30 6.17
CA MET A 93 4.70 9.90 7.52
C MET A 93 3.80 9.16 8.52
N ASP A 94 3.20 8.03 8.16
CA ASP A 94 2.19 7.38 9.00
C ASP A 94 2.77 6.53 10.13
N VAL A 95 3.15 7.24 11.20
CA VAL A 95 3.66 6.66 12.44
C VAL A 95 2.66 5.74 13.14
N CYS A 96 1.34 5.96 12.97
CA CYS A 96 0.32 5.11 13.60
C CYS A 96 0.41 3.69 13.05
N ALA A 97 0.53 3.57 11.73
CA ALA A 97 0.62 2.28 11.05
C ALA A 97 1.87 1.51 11.50
N VAL A 98 3.02 2.16 11.57
CA VAL A 98 4.28 1.54 11.99
C VAL A 98 4.24 1.12 13.46
N ALA A 99 3.88 2.03 14.36
CA ALA A 99 3.90 1.77 15.80
C ALA A 99 2.94 0.64 16.19
N ALA A 100 1.71 0.65 15.67
CA ALA A 100 0.70 -0.34 16.00
C ALA A 100 1.01 -1.73 15.42
N THR A 101 1.71 -1.81 14.28
CA THR A 101 2.04 -3.08 13.61
C THR A 101 3.36 -3.68 14.08
N TYR A 102 4.23 -2.89 14.72
CA TYR A 102 5.53 -3.36 15.19
C TYR A 102 5.48 -4.63 16.07
N PRO A 103 4.53 -4.80 17.02
CA PRO A 103 4.38 -6.05 17.77
C PRO A 103 4.13 -7.28 16.86
N PHE A 104 3.53 -7.06 15.70
CA PHE A 104 3.20 -8.08 14.70
C PHE A 104 4.23 -8.19 13.57
N ARG A 105 5.38 -7.53 13.68
CA ARG A 105 6.40 -7.41 12.61
C ARG A 105 6.83 -8.72 11.96
N HIS A 106 6.73 -9.85 12.66
CA HIS A 106 7.08 -11.19 12.18
C HIS A 106 6.06 -11.78 11.18
N VAL A 107 4.85 -11.21 11.10
CA VAL A 107 3.85 -11.52 10.07
C VAL A 107 3.54 -10.31 9.18
N THR A 108 4.29 -9.22 9.33
CA THR A 108 4.10 -8.00 8.54
C THR A 108 5.05 -7.99 7.36
N GLU A 109 4.51 -7.86 6.15
CA GLU A 109 5.23 -7.58 4.93
C GLU A 109 5.10 -6.08 4.64
N PHE A 110 6.20 -5.36 4.76
CA PHE A 110 6.26 -3.94 4.42
C PHE A 110 6.36 -3.80 2.91
N VAL A 111 5.36 -3.19 2.28
CA VAL A 111 5.37 -2.99 0.83
C VAL A 111 5.95 -1.61 0.57
N HIS A 112 7.18 -1.62 0.07
CA HIS A 112 7.92 -0.40 -0.25
C HIS A 112 7.43 0.12 -1.60
N HIS A 113 6.38 0.95 -1.53
CA HIS A 113 5.88 1.68 -2.68
C HIS A 113 6.69 2.98 -2.85
N ALA A 114 6.91 3.37 -4.10
CA ALA A 114 7.80 4.48 -4.45
C ALA A 114 7.11 5.84 -4.25
N ASP A 115 7.00 6.25 -3.00
CA ASP A 115 6.74 7.65 -2.64
C ASP A 115 8.00 8.50 -2.87
N HIS A 116 7.82 9.81 -3.02
CA HIS A 116 8.94 10.76 -3.14
C HIS A 116 9.83 10.83 -1.89
N LEU A 117 9.33 10.37 -0.74
CA LEU A 117 10.00 10.46 0.55
C LEU A 117 10.17 9.05 1.14
N PRO A 118 11.32 8.76 1.79
CA PRO A 118 11.52 7.51 2.51
C PRO A 118 10.42 7.31 3.56
N SER A 119 9.80 6.13 3.54
CA SER A 119 8.70 5.82 4.44
C SER A 119 9.18 5.48 5.85
N LEU A 120 8.46 5.96 6.87
CA LEU A 120 8.62 5.50 8.24
C LEU A 120 8.53 3.97 8.26
N GLY A 121 9.45 3.30 8.95
CA GLY A 121 9.52 1.83 8.93
C GLY A 121 10.32 1.22 7.78
N ALA A 122 10.81 1.98 6.80
CA ALA A 122 11.72 1.44 5.78
C ALA A 122 13.03 0.86 6.36
N THR A 123 13.41 1.26 7.58
CA THR A 123 14.57 0.72 8.30
C THR A 123 14.20 -0.36 9.34
N VAL A 124 12.90 -0.62 9.55
CA VAL A 124 12.42 -1.58 10.54
C VAL A 124 12.48 -2.98 9.95
N ARG A 125 13.05 -3.95 10.69
CA ARG A 125 13.02 -5.35 10.28
C ARG A 125 11.62 -5.94 10.47
N TYR A 126 10.98 -6.23 9.36
CA TYR A 126 9.71 -6.94 9.24
C TYR A 126 9.92 -8.38 8.74
N SER A 127 8.86 -9.13 8.45
CA SER A 127 9.00 -10.48 7.88
C SER A 127 9.54 -10.44 6.46
N ALA A 128 9.16 -9.41 5.70
CA ALA A 128 9.73 -9.07 4.40
C ALA A 128 9.61 -7.57 4.12
N HIS A 129 10.54 -7.07 3.31
CA HIS A 129 10.44 -5.81 2.58
C HIS A 129 10.13 -6.14 1.13
N VAL A 130 8.89 -5.88 0.70
CA VAL A 130 8.42 -6.14 -0.66
C VAL A 130 8.63 -4.88 -1.49
N ASP A 131 9.71 -4.86 -2.25
CA ASP A 131 10.17 -3.70 -3.02
C ASP A 131 9.59 -3.72 -4.43
N LEU A 132 8.87 -2.64 -4.77
CA LEU A 132 8.21 -2.53 -6.08
C LEU A 132 9.13 -1.96 -7.17
N THR A 133 10.23 -1.32 -6.75
CA THR A 133 11.27 -0.79 -7.65
C THR A 133 12.60 -1.43 -7.35
N TYR A 134 13.45 -1.56 -8.37
CA TYR A 134 14.78 -2.12 -8.19
C TYR A 134 15.66 -1.26 -7.28
N THR A 135 15.50 0.07 -7.31
CA THR A 135 16.22 1.00 -6.43
C THR A 135 15.86 0.77 -4.96
N CYS A 136 14.57 0.63 -4.63
CA CYS A 136 14.13 0.27 -3.28
C CYS A 136 14.72 -1.08 -2.85
N HIS A 137 14.72 -2.05 -3.75
CA HIS A 137 15.28 -3.38 -3.49
C HIS A 137 16.77 -3.34 -3.14
N LEU A 138 17.57 -2.59 -3.90
CA LEU A 138 18.99 -2.40 -3.61
C LEU A 138 19.19 -1.74 -2.25
N ALA A 139 18.44 -0.67 -1.94
CA ALA A 139 18.53 0.03 -0.66
C ALA A 139 18.20 -0.90 0.52
N CYS A 140 17.12 -1.68 0.43
CA CYS A 140 16.74 -2.64 1.47
C CYS A 140 17.78 -3.75 1.63
N ARG A 141 18.30 -4.27 0.52
CA ARG A 141 19.35 -5.31 0.53
C ARG A 141 20.65 -4.81 1.15
N GLU A 142 21.10 -3.61 0.79
CA GLU A 142 22.31 -2.99 1.34
C GLU A 142 22.18 -2.68 2.83
N ALA A 143 20.97 -2.36 3.29
CA ALA A 143 20.65 -2.19 4.71
C ALA A 143 20.52 -3.53 5.49
N GLY A 144 20.69 -4.69 4.84
CA GLY A 144 20.58 -6.00 5.50
C GLY A 144 19.15 -6.39 5.89
N LEU A 145 18.15 -5.82 5.20
CA LEU A 145 16.73 -6.12 5.40
C LEU A 145 16.30 -7.32 4.52
N PRO A 146 15.24 -8.05 4.91
CA PRO A 146 14.72 -9.19 4.15
C PRO A 146 13.98 -8.73 2.87
N ALA A 147 14.74 -8.25 1.89
CA ALA A 147 14.25 -7.62 0.68
C ALA A 147 13.79 -8.64 -0.37
N ILE A 148 12.59 -8.43 -0.93
CA ILE A 148 11.99 -9.20 -2.01
C ILE A 148 11.66 -8.24 -3.13
N TYR A 149 12.23 -8.44 -4.31
CA TYR A 149 11.88 -7.66 -5.48
C TYR A 149 10.61 -8.21 -6.14
N ALA A 150 9.50 -7.48 -6.07
CA ALA A 150 8.21 -7.93 -6.58
C ALA A 150 7.91 -7.53 -8.03
N ALA A 151 8.89 -6.93 -8.73
CA ALA A 151 8.89 -6.64 -10.17
C ALA A 151 7.51 -6.53 -10.82
N MET A 152 6.72 -5.54 -10.40
CA MET A 152 5.33 -5.46 -10.84
C MET A 152 5.26 -5.11 -12.33
N THR A 153 4.36 -5.79 -13.04
CA THR A 153 4.00 -5.49 -14.42
C THR A 153 2.62 -4.85 -14.46
N LEU A 154 2.44 -3.87 -15.33
CA LEU A 154 1.11 -3.40 -15.69
C LEU A 154 0.66 -4.21 -16.91
N PRO A 155 -0.56 -4.77 -16.90
CA PRO A 155 -1.15 -5.29 -18.13
C PRO A 155 -1.14 -4.20 -19.20
N ASP A 156 -0.87 -4.57 -20.44
CA ASP A 156 -0.89 -3.63 -21.56
C ASP A 156 -2.29 -3.01 -21.64
N LEU A 157 -2.40 -1.76 -21.18
CA LEU A 157 -3.61 -0.98 -21.34
C LEU A 157 -3.69 -0.71 -22.83
N LYS A 158 -4.61 -1.36 -23.54
CA LYS A 158 -4.89 -1.07 -24.96
C LYS A 158 -5.00 0.43 -25.10
N THR A 159 -3.93 1.06 -25.57
CA THR A 159 -3.87 2.49 -25.76
C THR A 159 -4.93 2.79 -26.80
N SER A 160 -5.92 3.62 -26.45
CA SER A 160 -6.83 4.15 -27.46
C SER A 160 -5.96 4.78 -28.55
N LYS A 161 -6.09 4.28 -29.77
CA LYS A 161 -5.26 4.59 -30.94
C LYS A 161 -4.89 6.08 -31.01
N ALA A 162 -3.71 6.41 -30.50
CA ALA A 162 -2.96 7.60 -30.89
C ALA A 162 -1.60 7.08 -31.33
N ALA A 163 -1.42 7.00 -32.64
CA ALA A 163 -0.26 6.41 -33.29
C ALA A 163 1.03 7.10 -32.83
N ALA A 164 1.91 6.34 -32.18
CA ALA A 164 3.33 6.67 -32.10
C ALA A 164 4.10 5.54 -32.80
N LYS A 165 4.79 5.90 -33.89
CA LYS A 165 5.63 5.03 -34.71
C LYS A 165 6.46 4.09 -33.84
N GLU A 166 6.34 2.79 -34.10
CA GLU A 166 7.25 1.77 -33.60
C GLU A 166 8.69 2.10 -34.02
N SER A 167 9.54 2.39 -33.04
CA SER A 167 10.98 2.36 -33.22
C SER A 167 11.56 1.16 -32.48
N SER A 168 11.93 0.17 -33.30
CA SER A 168 12.91 -0.92 -33.09
C SER A 168 13.06 -1.52 -31.68
N GLY A 169 12.61 -2.77 -31.52
CA GLY A 169 13.30 -3.88 -30.84
C GLY A 169 13.81 -3.72 -29.40
N ARG A 170 13.58 -2.60 -28.73
CA ARG A 170 14.12 -2.30 -27.40
C ARG A 170 13.01 -2.44 -26.36
N LEU A 171 13.20 -3.37 -25.42
CA LEU A 171 12.35 -3.48 -24.24
C LEU A 171 12.41 -2.14 -23.47
N ARG A 172 11.29 -1.43 -23.37
CA ARG A 172 11.18 -0.20 -22.59
C ARG A 172 10.64 -0.55 -21.21
N VAL A 173 11.51 -0.47 -20.20
CA VAL A 173 11.12 -0.58 -18.80
C VAL A 173 10.80 0.82 -18.29
N ALA A 174 9.56 1.06 -17.89
CA ALA A 174 9.15 2.29 -17.23
C ALA A 174 8.97 2.02 -15.74
N THR A 175 9.76 2.68 -14.89
CA THR A 175 9.50 2.71 -13.44
C THR A 175 8.46 3.77 -13.16
N CYS A 176 7.29 3.38 -12.64
CA CYS A 176 6.23 4.32 -12.29
C CYS A 176 6.55 4.99 -10.93
N GLY A 177 6.62 6.31 -10.90
CA GLY A 177 6.63 7.13 -9.70
C GLY A 177 5.70 8.33 -9.92
N GLY A 178 4.89 8.69 -8.93
CA GLY A 178 3.82 9.69 -9.10
C GLY A 178 4.35 11.13 -9.08
N GLY A 179 4.72 11.68 -10.24
CA GLY A 179 5.04 13.11 -10.36
C GLY A 179 3.78 13.97 -10.34
N LYS A 180 3.78 15.07 -9.56
CA LYS A 180 2.76 16.13 -9.68
C LYS A 180 2.89 16.79 -11.05
N VAL A 181 1.78 16.88 -11.78
CA VAL A 181 1.66 17.78 -12.95
C VAL A 181 1.53 19.20 -12.39
N PRO A 182 2.40 20.16 -12.77
CA PRO A 182 2.21 21.56 -12.41
C PRO A 182 0.90 22.07 -13.01
N GLN A 183 0.09 22.73 -12.18
CA GLN A 183 -1.11 23.46 -12.61
C GLN A 183 -0.72 24.77 -13.31
#